data_AF-A0A011R4J0-F1
#
_entry.id   AF-A0A011R4J0-F1
#
_cell.length_a   1.000
_cell.length_b   1.000
_cell.length_c   1.000
_cell.angle_alpha   90.00
_cell.angle_beta   90.00
_cell.angle_gamma   90.00
#
_symmetry.space_group_name_H-M   'P 1'
#
loop_
_entity.id
_entity.type
_entity.pdbx_description
1 polymer ?
#
loop_
_entity_poly.entity_id
_entity_poly.type
_entity_poly.pdbx_seq_one_letter_code
_entity_poly.pdbx_strand_id
1 'polypeptide(L)'
;MLDETAPLEGPQLSPSQRTAEIEAVQAREAQPSSVTGYVDEVPLENGHTWRRRSDGTWCRFSGGPSLCGTDIPGVEPALGPGGRVAVGAEDLARLRETYGLAGDVNTVAAGRTDVPGLEGTVFASGSRGVRAGAARPLPDATPHVFSPRNNLQFIEHAEEGIANQFIDAVESAGLRPADLEGRTLAMHISEPTGVCSACKAGLSGSPAMAGPLQDLSTRYPGLTIRITWNDAGGAQRFLIVGNGEVLFPR
;
A
#
# COMPACT_ATOMS: atom_id res chain seq x y z
N MET A 1 -12.22 21.47 19.03
CA MET A 1 -11.63 20.26 19.65
C MET A 1 -10.10 20.27 19.56
N LEU A 2 -9.49 20.33 18.36
CA LEU A 2 -8.01 20.38 18.25
C LEU A 2 -7.41 21.68 18.83
N ASP A 3 -8.08 22.82 18.67
CA ASP A 3 -7.62 24.11 19.23
C ASP A 3 -7.51 24.08 20.76
N GLU A 4 -8.34 23.26 21.43
CA GLU A 4 -8.33 23.12 22.89
C GLU A 4 -7.12 22.32 23.40
N THR A 5 -6.44 21.57 22.52
CA THR A 5 -5.25 20.81 22.87
C THR A 5 -3.95 21.54 22.52
N ALA A 6 -4.02 22.68 21.83
CA ALA A 6 -2.87 23.53 21.53
C ALA A 6 -2.01 23.86 22.76
N PRO A 7 -2.57 24.25 23.92
CA PRO A 7 -1.76 24.55 25.11
C PRO A 7 -1.37 23.32 25.94
N LEU A 8 -1.78 22.11 25.54
CA LEU A 8 -1.65 20.90 26.37
C LEU A 8 -0.46 20.04 25.95
N GLU A 9 0.27 19.56 26.97
CA GLU A 9 1.27 18.50 26.87
C GLU A 9 0.61 17.12 26.94
N GLY A 10 1.29 16.09 26.41
CA GLY A 10 0.76 14.71 26.33
C GLY A 10 0.04 14.18 27.60
N PRO A 11 0.62 14.32 28.81
CA PRO A 11 -0.01 13.87 30.05
C PRO A 11 -1.28 14.64 30.45
N GLN A 12 -1.49 15.83 29.89
CA GLN A 12 -2.61 16.71 30.21
C GLN A 12 -3.85 16.45 29.34
N LEU A 13 -3.72 15.67 28.26
CA LEU A 13 -4.83 15.34 27.39
C LEU A 13 -5.79 14.37 28.08
N SER A 14 -7.07 14.73 28.06
CA SER A 14 -8.15 13.79 28.39
C SER A 14 -8.23 12.66 27.34
N PRO A 15 -8.91 11.54 27.66
CA PRO A 15 -9.12 10.47 26.68
C PRO A 15 -9.80 10.94 25.40
N SER A 16 -10.83 11.80 25.50
CA SER A 16 -11.55 12.32 24.32
C SER A 16 -10.69 13.25 23.46
N GLN A 17 -9.86 14.08 24.10
CA GLN A 17 -8.90 14.95 23.40
C GLN A 17 -7.84 14.13 22.66
N ARG A 18 -7.36 13.05 23.28
CA ARG A 18 -6.41 12.13 22.64
C ARG A 18 -7.04 11.44 21.43
N THR A 19 -8.27 10.96 21.54
CA THR A 19 -8.99 10.35 20.40
C THR A 19 -9.14 11.36 19.26
N ALA A 20 -9.54 12.60 19.55
CA ALA A 20 -9.69 13.63 18.52
C ALA A 20 -8.37 13.95 17.80
N GLU A 21 -7.24 13.97 18.52
CA GLU A 21 -5.93 14.11 17.87
C GLU A 21 -5.57 12.90 17.01
N ILE A 22 -5.82 11.67 17.49
CA ILE A 22 -5.58 10.44 16.72
C ILE A 22 -6.39 10.44 15.42
N GLU A 23 -7.68 10.80 15.48
CA GLU A 23 -8.53 10.93 14.29
C GLU A 23 -8.00 11.99 13.32
N ALA A 24 -7.50 13.12 13.85
CA ALA A 24 -6.88 14.16 13.03
C ALA A 24 -5.57 13.71 12.37
N VAL A 25 -4.80 12.84 13.03
CA VAL A 25 -3.62 12.21 12.43
C VAL A 25 -4.04 11.25 11.30
N GLN A 26 -5.07 10.44 11.54
CA GLN A 26 -5.59 9.47 10.55
C GLN A 26 -6.17 10.13 9.31
N ALA A 27 -6.69 11.35 9.44
CA ALA A 27 -7.24 12.13 8.34
C ALA A 27 -6.17 12.82 7.46
N ARG A 28 -4.88 12.65 7.77
CA ARG A 28 -3.77 13.37 7.12
C ARG A 28 -2.75 12.41 6.51
N GLU A 29 -2.03 12.92 5.52
CA GLU A 29 -0.88 12.23 4.95
C GLU A 29 0.36 12.46 5.80
N ALA A 30 1.09 11.38 6.08
CA ALA A 30 2.40 11.46 6.71
C ALA A 30 3.45 11.98 5.72
N GLN A 31 4.34 12.84 6.20
CA GLN A 31 5.50 13.36 5.49
C GLN A 31 6.80 12.84 6.12
N PRO A 32 7.93 12.81 5.38
CA PRO A 32 9.20 12.37 5.96
C PRO A 32 9.54 13.14 7.24
N SER A 33 10.01 12.44 8.28
CA SER A 33 10.24 13.12 9.54
C SER A 33 11.43 14.08 9.44
N SER A 34 11.27 15.25 10.04
CA SER A 34 12.33 16.24 10.19
C SER A 34 13.29 15.92 11.34
N VAL A 35 13.02 14.88 12.14
CA VAL A 35 13.76 14.54 13.36
C VAL A 35 14.42 13.17 13.24
N THR A 36 15.73 13.11 13.50
CA THR A 36 16.48 11.85 13.53
C THR A 36 15.91 10.86 14.53
N GLY A 37 15.81 9.58 14.14
CA GLY A 37 15.23 8.51 14.97
C GLY A 37 13.72 8.30 14.76
N TYR A 38 13.10 9.10 13.88
CA TYR A 38 11.73 8.93 13.42
C TYR A 38 11.70 8.76 11.90
N VAL A 39 10.70 8.04 11.40
CA VAL A 39 10.56 7.72 9.97
C VAL A 39 9.72 8.77 9.26
N ASP A 40 8.53 9.02 9.78
CA ASP A 40 7.59 9.99 9.23
C ASP A 40 6.87 10.78 10.33
N GLU A 41 6.18 11.83 9.92
CA GLU A 41 5.46 12.72 10.82
C GLU A 41 4.16 13.26 10.22
N VAL A 42 3.22 13.60 11.09
CA VAL A 42 1.96 14.25 10.76
C VAL A 42 1.85 15.51 11.61
N PRO A 43 2.05 16.70 11.02
CA PRO A 43 1.80 17.96 11.71
C PRO A 43 0.28 18.19 11.84
N LEU A 44 -0.12 18.65 13.01
CA LEU A 44 -1.50 19.01 13.32
C LEU A 44 -1.66 20.54 13.28
N GLU A 45 -2.88 21.00 13.00
CA GLU A 45 -3.21 22.44 12.92
C GLU A 45 -3.03 23.19 14.25
N ASN A 46 -3.09 22.47 15.37
CA ASN A 46 -2.89 23.02 16.71
C ASN A 46 -1.39 23.23 17.07
N GLY A 47 -0.48 23.03 16.12
CA GLY A 47 0.96 23.24 16.30
C GLY A 47 1.72 22.01 16.82
N HIS A 48 1.03 20.92 17.13
CA HIS A 48 1.65 19.67 17.56
C HIS A 48 2.02 18.79 16.38
N THR A 49 2.85 17.78 16.61
CA THR A 49 3.24 16.83 15.56
C THR A 49 3.29 15.42 16.11
N TRP A 50 2.70 14.46 15.40
CA TRP A 50 2.89 13.05 15.70
C TRP A 50 3.98 12.48 14.81
N ARG A 51 4.94 11.74 15.39
CA ARG A 51 6.07 11.14 14.67
C ARG A 51 6.11 9.64 14.86
N ARG A 52 6.28 8.88 13.78
CA ARG A 52 6.36 7.42 13.80
C ARG A 52 7.81 6.96 13.93
N ARG A 53 8.03 5.93 14.73
CA ARG A 53 9.30 5.21 14.84
C ARG A 53 9.37 4.09 13.82
N SER A 54 10.57 3.56 13.60
CA SER A 54 10.79 2.41 12.71
C SER A 54 10.06 1.15 13.15
N ASP A 55 9.74 1.05 14.43
CA ASP A 55 8.95 -0.07 14.94
C ASP A 55 7.46 0.06 14.60
N GLY A 56 6.97 1.22 14.15
CA GLY A 56 5.56 1.49 13.82
C GLY A 56 4.79 2.23 14.92
N THR A 57 5.36 2.43 16.11
CA THR A 57 4.72 3.24 17.16
C THR A 57 4.89 4.73 16.93
N TRP A 58 4.00 5.52 17.54
CA TRP A 58 3.98 6.97 17.44
C TRP A 58 4.34 7.66 18.75
N CYS A 59 4.90 8.86 18.64
CA CYS A 59 5.09 9.84 19.71
C CYS A 59 4.45 11.17 19.32
N ARG A 60 3.77 11.81 20.26
CA ARG A 60 3.27 13.18 20.13
C ARG A 60 4.37 14.17 20.52
N PHE A 61 4.49 15.27 19.79
CA PHE A 61 5.44 16.34 20.08
C PHE A 61 4.70 17.66 20.31
N SER A 62 4.93 18.19 21.51
CA SER A 62 4.47 19.48 22.02
C SER A 62 5.66 20.13 22.74
N GLY A 63 6.65 20.63 22.00
CA GLY A 63 7.95 21.05 22.56
C GLY A 63 8.90 19.91 22.98
N GLY A 64 8.38 18.71 23.24
CA GLY A 64 9.15 17.46 23.44
C GLY A 64 8.32 16.20 23.20
N PRO A 65 8.95 15.01 23.10
CA PRO A 65 8.24 13.75 22.87
C PRO A 65 7.41 13.34 24.09
N SER A 66 6.15 13.02 23.85
CA SER A 66 5.18 12.51 24.82
C SER A 66 4.30 11.43 24.16
N LEU A 67 3.54 10.68 24.95
CA LEU A 67 2.65 9.61 24.46
C LEU A 67 3.34 8.63 23.48
N CYS A 68 4.63 8.36 23.71
CA CYS A 68 5.39 7.43 22.91
C CYS A 68 4.88 6.00 23.08
N GLY A 69 4.95 5.20 22.02
CA GLY A 69 4.43 3.84 22.01
C GLY A 69 2.95 3.75 21.60
N THR A 70 2.35 4.87 21.17
CA THR A 70 0.95 4.90 20.72
C THR A 70 0.82 4.17 19.39
N ASP A 71 -0.19 3.30 19.28
CA ASP A 71 -0.58 2.69 18.02
C ASP A 71 -1.64 3.56 17.32
N ILE A 72 -1.34 4.01 16.10
CA ILE A 72 -2.24 4.82 15.28
C ILE A 72 -2.43 4.08 13.95
N PRO A 73 -3.47 3.24 13.83
CA PRO A 73 -3.69 2.43 12.64
C PRO A 73 -4.16 3.28 11.47
N GLY A 74 -3.91 2.81 10.25
CA GLY A 74 -4.47 3.40 9.02
C GLY A 74 -3.71 4.59 8.46
N VAL A 75 -2.70 5.12 9.16
CA VAL A 75 -1.83 6.16 8.63
C VAL A 75 -0.77 5.50 7.76
N GLU A 76 -0.92 5.54 6.45
CA GLU A 76 0.15 5.01 5.59
C GLU A 76 1.39 5.92 5.67
N PRO A 77 2.58 5.32 5.70
CA PRO A 77 3.83 6.01 5.94
C PRO A 77 4.17 6.99 4.82
N ALA A 78 5.06 7.92 5.14
CA ALA A 78 5.60 8.79 4.11
C ALA A 78 6.37 7.96 3.09
N LEU A 79 5.91 7.98 1.85
CA LEU A 79 6.63 7.37 0.74
C LEU A 79 7.71 8.33 0.23
N GLY A 80 8.74 7.76 -0.41
CA GLY A 80 9.80 8.52 -1.04
C GLY A 80 9.33 9.44 -2.18
N PRO A 81 10.27 10.08 -2.91
CA PRO A 81 9.97 11.13 -3.89
C PRO A 81 9.01 10.72 -5.03
N GLY A 82 8.84 9.43 -5.32
CA GLY A 82 7.86 8.93 -6.30
C GLY A 82 6.39 9.11 -5.90
N GLY A 83 6.13 9.66 -4.71
CA GLY A 83 4.80 10.08 -4.30
C GLY A 83 3.81 8.92 -4.12
N ARG A 84 2.65 9.27 -3.55
CA ARG A 84 1.51 8.36 -3.47
C ARG A 84 0.79 8.35 -4.81
N VAL A 85 1.03 7.33 -5.63
CA VAL A 85 0.22 7.09 -6.82
C VAL A 85 -1.21 6.75 -6.38
N ALA A 86 -2.15 7.61 -6.76
CA ALA A 86 -3.56 7.45 -6.40
C ALA A 86 -4.18 6.26 -7.14
N VAL A 87 -4.63 5.26 -6.39
CA VAL A 87 -5.41 4.11 -6.87
C VAL A 87 -6.33 3.67 -5.74
N GLY A 88 -7.59 3.39 -6.04
CA GLY A 88 -8.59 3.11 -5.00
C GLY A 88 -9.90 2.52 -5.51
N ALA A 89 -10.95 2.65 -4.70
CA ALA A 89 -12.28 2.11 -4.97
C ALA A 89 -12.88 2.61 -6.30
N GLU A 90 -12.61 3.86 -6.69
CA GLU A 90 -13.06 4.40 -7.97
C GLU A 90 -12.40 3.72 -9.17
N ASP A 91 -11.12 3.33 -9.07
CA ASP A 91 -10.47 2.54 -10.12
C ASP A 91 -11.13 1.18 -10.25
N LEU A 92 -11.41 0.50 -9.14
CA LEU A 92 -12.14 -0.77 -9.16
C LEU A 92 -13.53 -0.60 -9.79
N ALA A 93 -14.27 0.45 -9.45
CA ALA A 93 -15.58 0.73 -10.05
C ALA A 93 -15.47 0.87 -11.59
N ARG A 94 -14.47 1.62 -12.07
CA ARG A 94 -14.19 1.74 -13.51
C ARG A 94 -13.81 0.40 -14.15
N LEU A 95 -12.98 -0.41 -13.49
CA LEU A 95 -12.62 -1.74 -14.01
C LEU A 95 -13.86 -2.65 -14.10
N ARG A 96 -14.72 -2.64 -13.08
CA ARG A 96 -15.96 -3.42 -13.08
C ARG A 96 -16.88 -3.04 -14.23
N GLU A 97 -17.05 -1.74 -14.48
CA GLU A 97 -17.81 -1.27 -15.64
C GLU A 97 -17.15 -1.67 -16.97
N THR A 98 -15.84 -1.46 -17.09
CA THR A 98 -15.07 -1.72 -18.31
C THR A 98 -15.14 -3.19 -18.72
N TYR A 99 -14.97 -4.11 -17.77
CA TYR A 99 -14.92 -5.55 -18.02
C TYR A 99 -16.23 -6.27 -17.74
N GLY A 100 -17.28 -5.55 -17.32
CA GLY A 100 -18.58 -6.13 -16.96
C GLY A 100 -18.47 -7.15 -15.83
N LEU A 101 -17.80 -6.77 -14.75
CA LEU A 101 -17.69 -7.58 -13.53
C LEU A 101 -18.87 -7.28 -12.62
N ALA A 102 -19.45 -8.31 -12.01
CA ALA A 102 -20.47 -8.12 -10.98
C ALA A 102 -19.94 -7.29 -9.81
N GLY A 103 -20.79 -6.55 -9.10
CA GLY A 103 -20.36 -5.61 -8.05
C GLY A 103 -19.76 -6.29 -6.82
N ASP A 104 -20.15 -7.53 -6.56
CA ASP A 104 -19.87 -8.32 -5.36
C ASP A 104 -18.72 -9.34 -5.53
N VAL A 105 -18.17 -9.50 -6.74
CA VAL A 105 -17.02 -10.40 -6.93
C VAL A 105 -15.74 -9.76 -6.39
N ASN A 106 -15.00 -10.52 -5.57
CA ASN A 106 -13.73 -10.09 -4.99
C ASN A 106 -12.52 -10.64 -5.75
N THR A 107 -11.33 -10.30 -5.28
CA THR A 107 -10.06 -10.61 -5.94
C THR A 107 -9.96 -9.95 -7.33
N VAL A 108 -10.34 -8.67 -7.41
CA VAL A 108 -10.08 -7.74 -8.52
C VAL A 108 -9.02 -6.74 -8.06
N ALA A 109 -8.09 -6.36 -8.93
CA ALA A 109 -7.09 -5.34 -8.63
C ALA A 109 -6.97 -4.32 -9.77
N ALA A 110 -6.83 -3.06 -9.37
CA ALA A 110 -6.36 -1.98 -10.23
C ALA A 110 -4.95 -1.58 -9.81
N GLY A 111 -4.08 -1.28 -10.77
CA GLY A 111 -2.73 -0.81 -10.53
C GLY A 111 -2.39 0.42 -11.37
N ARG A 112 -1.52 1.28 -10.83
CA ARG A 112 -0.97 2.50 -11.45
C ARG A 112 0.47 2.71 -10.98
N THR A 113 1.23 3.52 -11.71
CA THR A 113 2.62 3.83 -11.33
C THR A 113 3.00 5.27 -11.67
N ASP A 114 4.01 5.81 -11.00
CA ASP A 114 4.68 7.08 -11.35
C ASP A 114 5.99 6.85 -12.11
N VAL A 115 6.29 5.60 -12.51
CA VAL A 115 7.47 5.30 -13.31
C VAL A 115 7.41 6.09 -14.62
N PRO A 116 8.44 6.89 -14.95
CA PRO A 116 8.46 7.67 -16.18
C PRO A 116 8.24 6.84 -17.43
N GLY A 117 7.29 7.25 -18.26
CA GLY A 117 6.85 6.54 -19.45
C GLY A 117 5.68 5.58 -19.23
N LEU A 118 5.24 5.37 -17.99
CA LEU A 118 4.16 4.46 -17.61
C LEU A 118 3.02 5.14 -16.83
N GLU A 119 3.06 6.46 -16.61
CA GLU A 119 2.15 7.20 -15.72
C GLU A 119 0.66 7.16 -16.14
N GLY A 120 0.39 6.91 -17.43
CA GLY A 120 -0.96 6.74 -17.97
C GLY A 120 -1.46 5.30 -17.98
N THR A 121 -0.60 4.33 -17.65
CA THR A 121 -0.93 2.91 -17.72
C THR A 121 -1.82 2.50 -16.56
N VAL A 122 -2.95 1.88 -16.88
CA VAL A 122 -3.82 1.23 -15.90
C VAL A 122 -3.63 -0.26 -16.00
N PHE A 123 -3.11 -0.86 -14.94
CA PHE A 123 -3.02 -2.31 -14.79
C PHE A 123 -4.34 -2.83 -14.23
N ALA A 124 -4.86 -3.91 -14.80
CA ALA A 124 -6.14 -4.47 -14.40
C ALA A 124 -6.07 -5.99 -14.38
N SER A 125 -6.33 -6.59 -13.23
CA SER A 125 -6.32 -8.05 -13.11
C SER A 125 -7.42 -8.53 -12.16
N GLY A 126 -7.70 -9.83 -12.25
CA GLY A 126 -8.58 -10.53 -11.34
C GLY A 126 -8.16 -11.99 -11.23
N SER A 127 -8.67 -12.68 -10.22
CA SER A 127 -8.49 -14.12 -10.09
C SER A 127 -9.03 -14.87 -11.30
N ARG A 128 -8.61 -16.12 -11.49
CA ARG A 128 -9.13 -17.00 -12.54
C ARG A 128 -10.67 -17.03 -12.60
N GLY A 129 -11.34 -17.09 -11.45
CA GLY A 129 -12.80 -17.06 -11.37
C GLY A 129 -13.40 -15.74 -11.85
N VAL A 130 -12.80 -14.61 -11.45
CA VAL A 130 -13.20 -13.28 -11.93
C VAL A 130 -13.02 -13.16 -13.44
N ARG A 131 -11.87 -13.59 -13.97
CA ARG A 131 -11.57 -13.56 -15.40
C ARG A 131 -12.58 -14.39 -16.21
N ALA A 132 -12.94 -15.58 -15.73
CA ALA A 132 -13.91 -16.45 -16.38
C ALA A 132 -15.34 -15.87 -16.38
N GLY A 133 -15.69 -15.07 -15.36
CA GLY A 133 -17.00 -14.44 -15.23
C GLY A 133 -17.13 -13.05 -15.86
N ALA A 134 -16.05 -12.50 -16.43
CA ALA A 134 -16.05 -11.15 -17.00
C ALA A 134 -16.79 -11.11 -18.35
N ALA A 135 -17.57 -10.06 -18.58
CA ALA A 135 -18.23 -9.85 -19.87
C ALA A 135 -17.24 -9.48 -20.98
N ARG A 136 -16.08 -8.92 -20.62
CA ARG A 136 -14.97 -8.63 -21.54
C ARG A 136 -13.66 -9.16 -20.95
N PRO A 137 -12.74 -9.68 -21.77
CA PRO A 137 -11.49 -10.22 -21.27
C PRO A 137 -10.69 -9.13 -20.56
N LEU A 138 -10.20 -9.45 -19.36
CA LEU A 138 -9.18 -8.64 -18.70
C LEU A 138 -7.85 -8.77 -19.45
N PRO A 139 -6.92 -7.80 -19.30
CA PRO A 139 -5.59 -7.90 -19.87
C PRO A 139 -4.86 -9.16 -19.40
N ASP A 140 -4.29 -9.88 -20.37
CA ASP A 140 -3.33 -10.94 -20.13
C ASP A 140 -1.92 -10.37 -19.95
N ALA A 141 -1.05 -11.15 -19.32
CA ALA A 141 0.34 -10.79 -19.12
C ALA A 141 1.23 -12.01 -19.32
N THR A 142 2.46 -11.77 -19.76
CA THR A 142 3.48 -12.80 -19.79
C THR A 142 3.78 -13.25 -18.36
N PRO A 143 3.79 -14.56 -18.06
CA PRO A 143 4.13 -15.02 -16.72
C PRO A 143 5.62 -14.76 -16.41
N HIS A 144 5.90 -13.86 -15.47
CA HIS A 144 7.25 -13.52 -14.98
C HIS A 144 7.46 -13.90 -13.53
N VAL A 145 6.42 -13.76 -12.71
CA VAL A 145 6.39 -14.12 -11.29
C VAL A 145 5.19 -15.01 -11.02
N PHE A 146 5.31 -15.86 -9.99
CA PHE A 146 4.34 -16.91 -9.72
C PHE A 146 4.11 -17.06 -8.22
N SER A 147 2.89 -17.42 -7.86
CA SER A 147 2.62 -18.01 -6.56
C SER A 147 3.41 -19.31 -6.38
N PRO A 148 4.04 -19.54 -5.21
CA PRO A 148 4.77 -20.77 -4.92
C PRO A 148 3.83 -21.94 -4.56
N ARG A 149 2.52 -21.75 -4.70
CA ARG A 149 1.49 -22.77 -4.43
C ARG A 149 1.01 -23.37 -5.75
N ASN A 150 0.53 -24.62 -5.69
CA ASN A 150 0.01 -25.35 -6.84
C ASN A 150 -1.52 -25.57 -6.82
N ASN A 151 -2.17 -25.24 -5.70
CA ASN A 151 -3.63 -25.29 -5.60
C ASN A 151 -4.23 -24.10 -6.37
N LEU A 152 -5.27 -24.37 -7.17
CA LEU A 152 -6.04 -23.39 -7.94
C LEU A 152 -6.54 -22.19 -7.11
N GLN A 153 -6.73 -22.37 -5.80
CA GLN A 153 -7.12 -21.30 -4.88
C GLN A 153 -6.02 -20.28 -4.56
N PHE A 154 -4.78 -20.51 -4.99
CA PHE A 154 -3.63 -19.68 -4.62
C PHE A 154 -2.79 -19.25 -5.82
N ILE A 155 -3.21 -19.51 -7.05
CA ILE A 155 -2.49 -19.15 -8.28
C ILE A 155 -3.31 -18.17 -9.11
N GLU A 156 -2.66 -17.41 -9.98
CA GLU A 156 -3.33 -16.49 -10.92
C GLU A 156 -4.26 -15.49 -10.22
N HIS A 157 -3.82 -14.97 -9.06
CA HIS A 157 -4.55 -13.95 -8.32
C HIS A 157 -4.30 -12.55 -8.90
N ALA A 158 -5.09 -11.58 -8.44
CA ALA A 158 -5.07 -10.23 -8.99
C ALA A 158 -3.69 -9.59 -8.82
N GLU A 159 -3.04 -9.76 -7.67
CA GLU A 159 -1.70 -9.22 -7.37
C GLU A 159 -0.62 -9.80 -8.30
N GLU A 160 -0.67 -11.10 -8.58
CA GLU A 160 0.24 -11.76 -9.53
C GLU A 160 0.06 -11.21 -10.94
N GLY A 161 -1.18 -11.02 -11.39
CA GLY A 161 -1.46 -10.45 -12.71
C GLY A 161 -1.01 -9.00 -12.83
N ILE A 162 -1.22 -8.16 -11.81
CA ILE A 162 -0.70 -6.77 -11.82
C ILE A 162 0.84 -6.77 -11.84
N ALA A 163 1.49 -7.63 -11.08
CA ALA A 163 2.95 -7.75 -11.08
C ALA A 163 3.49 -8.14 -12.47
N ASN A 164 2.88 -9.13 -13.11
CA ASN A 164 3.25 -9.57 -14.46
C ASN A 164 3.02 -8.48 -15.52
N GLN A 165 1.88 -7.77 -15.48
CA GLN A 165 1.61 -6.66 -16.41
C GLN A 165 2.60 -5.50 -16.22
N PHE A 166 2.96 -5.19 -14.98
CA PHE A 166 3.95 -4.15 -14.70
C PHE A 166 5.32 -4.53 -15.26
N ILE A 167 5.74 -5.79 -15.10
CA ILE A 167 6.99 -6.28 -15.68
C ILE A 167 6.97 -6.18 -17.20
N ASP A 168 5.90 -6.63 -17.86
CA ASP A 168 5.73 -6.49 -19.31
C ASP A 168 5.85 -5.02 -19.76
N ALA A 169 5.24 -4.09 -19.02
CA ALA A 169 5.29 -2.66 -19.33
C ALA A 169 6.70 -2.07 -19.17
N VAL A 170 7.42 -2.43 -18.10
CA VAL A 170 8.81 -2.03 -17.86
C VAL A 170 9.72 -2.54 -18.98
N GLU A 171 9.61 -3.83 -19.32
CA GLU A 171 10.41 -4.44 -20.37
C GLU A 171 10.10 -3.85 -21.76
N SER A 172 8.81 -3.66 -22.07
CA SER A 172 8.38 -3.08 -23.35
C SER A 172 8.82 -1.63 -23.52
N ALA A 173 8.89 -0.87 -22.43
CA ALA A 173 9.41 0.49 -22.43
C ALA A 173 10.96 0.56 -22.44
N GLY A 174 11.65 -0.58 -22.35
CA GLY A 174 13.11 -0.63 -22.30
C GLY A 174 13.72 -0.05 -21.01
N LEU A 175 12.92 0.01 -19.94
CA LEU A 175 13.33 0.58 -18.65
C LEU A 175 14.19 -0.42 -17.87
N ARG A 176 15.19 0.07 -17.15
CA ARG A 176 16.09 -0.73 -16.32
C ARG A 176 15.73 -0.58 -14.85
N PRO A 177 16.12 -1.51 -13.96
CA PRO A 177 15.84 -1.41 -12.53
C PRO A 177 16.23 -0.07 -11.88
N ALA A 178 17.31 0.56 -12.33
CA ALA A 178 17.74 1.88 -11.84
C ALA A 178 16.76 3.01 -12.21
N ASP A 179 16.02 2.88 -13.31
CA ASP A 179 15.04 3.87 -13.75
C ASP A 179 13.75 3.82 -12.87
N LEU A 180 13.60 2.76 -12.07
CA LEU A 180 12.52 2.55 -11.10
C LEU A 180 12.89 3.01 -9.68
N GLU A 181 14.12 3.51 -9.46
CA GLU A 181 14.59 3.91 -8.14
C GLU A 181 13.75 5.07 -7.57
N GLY A 182 13.19 4.86 -6.38
CA GLY A 182 12.33 5.83 -5.71
C GLY A 182 10.92 5.94 -6.30
N ARG A 183 10.55 5.06 -7.25
CA ARG A 183 9.22 4.99 -7.87
C ARG A 183 8.29 4.07 -7.12
N THR A 184 7.01 4.16 -7.44
CA THR A 184 5.91 3.44 -6.82
C THR A 184 5.08 2.70 -7.88
N LEU A 185 4.90 1.40 -7.67
CA LEU A 185 3.76 0.66 -8.21
C LEU A 185 2.68 0.62 -7.13
N ALA A 186 1.59 1.35 -7.33
CA ALA A 186 0.45 1.29 -6.43
C ALA A 186 -0.62 0.37 -6.99
N MET A 187 -1.24 -0.44 -6.14
CA MET A 187 -2.39 -1.25 -6.48
C MET A 187 -3.43 -1.24 -5.37
N HIS A 188 -4.70 -1.25 -5.75
CA HIS A 188 -5.83 -1.41 -4.84
C HIS A 188 -6.55 -2.72 -5.17
N ILE A 189 -6.71 -3.58 -4.18
CA ILE A 189 -7.36 -4.89 -4.31
C ILE A 189 -8.72 -4.90 -3.64
N SER A 190 -9.67 -5.61 -4.24
CA SER A 190 -11.04 -5.68 -3.76
C SER A 190 -11.24 -6.76 -2.68
N GLU A 191 -10.20 -7.51 -2.32
CA GLU A 191 -10.29 -8.60 -1.33
C GLU A 191 -10.27 -8.02 0.09
N PRO A 192 -11.38 -8.08 0.86
CA PRO A 192 -11.46 -7.45 2.17
C PRO A 192 -10.59 -8.11 3.23
N THR A 193 -10.20 -9.37 3.00
CA THR A 193 -9.22 -10.07 3.84
C THR A 193 -7.77 -9.66 3.56
N GLY A 194 -7.57 -8.82 2.55
CA GLY A 194 -6.28 -8.28 2.13
C GLY A 194 -5.49 -9.21 1.24
N VAL A 195 -4.20 -8.91 1.13
CA VAL A 195 -3.30 -9.60 0.19
C VAL A 195 -3.15 -11.07 0.57
N CYS A 196 -3.26 -11.93 -0.44
CA CYS A 196 -3.23 -13.38 -0.25
C CYS A 196 -1.90 -13.87 0.37
N SER A 197 -1.94 -14.92 1.20
CA SER A 197 -0.74 -15.42 1.90
C SER A 197 0.31 -15.99 0.94
N ALA A 198 -0.12 -16.55 -0.19
CA ALA A 198 0.78 -17.02 -1.25
C ALA A 198 1.44 -15.84 -2.00
N CYS A 199 0.70 -14.76 -2.20
CA CYS A 199 1.14 -13.55 -2.88
C CYS A 199 2.26 -12.85 -2.09
N LYS A 200 2.15 -12.86 -0.76
CA LYS A 200 3.13 -12.30 0.21
C LYS A 200 4.23 -13.28 0.62
N ALA A 201 4.23 -14.50 0.10
CA ALA A 201 5.13 -15.53 0.59
C ALA A 201 6.60 -15.06 0.46
N GLY A 202 7.39 -15.35 1.49
CA GLY A 202 8.80 -14.99 1.58
C GLY A 202 9.13 -13.56 2.05
N LEU A 203 8.18 -12.61 2.05
CA LEU A 203 8.39 -11.23 2.53
C LEU A 203 8.80 -11.09 4.00
N SER A 204 8.70 -12.16 4.79
CA SER A 204 9.17 -12.26 6.17
C SER A 204 10.59 -12.86 6.30
N GLY A 205 11.38 -12.84 5.22
CA GLY A 205 12.80 -13.22 5.23
C GLY A 205 13.09 -14.70 4.93
N SER A 206 12.13 -15.45 4.37
CA SER A 206 12.36 -16.85 3.93
C SER A 206 12.21 -16.99 2.40
N PRO A 207 13.30 -16.86 1.63
CA PRO A 207 13.25 -16.85 0.16
C PRO A 207 12.92 -18.22 -0.46
N ALA A 208 12.90 -19.30 0.33
CA ALA A 208 12.61 -20.66 -0.16
C ALA A 208 11.16 -20.83 -0.69
N MET A 209 10.28 -19.84 -0.47
CA MET A 209 8.89 -19.81 -0.93
C MET A 209 8.52 -18.39 -1.36
N ALA A 210 9.32 -17.78 -2.26
CA ALA A 210 9.05 -16.44 -2.75
C ALA A 210 7.71 -16.40 -3.49
N GLY A 211 6.87 -15.43 -3.11
CA GLY A 211 5.64 -15.08 -3.80
C GLY A 211 5.85 -13.96 -4.81
N PRO A 212 4.83 -13.69 -5.65
CA PRO A 212 4.93 -12.70 -6.72
C PRO A 212 5.32 -11.31 -6.24
N LEU A 213 4.92 -10.90 -5.03
CA LEU A 213 5.30 -9.60 -4.48
C LEU A 213 6.76 -9.55 -4.03
N GLN A 214 7.29 -10.64 -3.47
CA GLN A 214 8.72 -10.71 -3.13
C GLN A 214 9.58 -10.75 -4.38
N ASP A 215 9.21 -11.58 -5.36
CA ASP A 215 9.94 -11.70 -6.62
C ASP A 215 9.99 -10.37 -7.37
N LEU A 216 8.85 -9.69 -7.51
CA LEU A 216 8.77 -8.37 -8.12
C LEU A 216 9.66 -7.36 -7.38
N SER A 217 9.60 -7.34 -6.05
CA SER A 217 10.36 -6.40 -5.24
C SER A 217 11.86 -6.67 -5.26
N THR A 218 12.27 -7.93 -5.36
CA THR A 218 13.67 -8.33 -5.47
C THR A 218 14.20 -8.03 -6.88
N ARG A 219 13.37 -8.20 -7.90
CA ARG A 219 13.68 -7.87 -9.29
C ARG A 219 13.91 -6.36 -9.48
N TYR A 220 13.15 -5.53 -8.77
CA TYR A 220 13.26 -4.07 -8.81
C TYR A 220 13.48 -3.49 -7.40
N PRO A 221 14.70 -3.57 -6.84
CA PRO A 221 14.97 -3.26 -5.43
C PRO A 221 14.71 -1.80 -5.05
N GLY A 222 14.80 -0.87 -6.01
CA GLY A 222 14.50 0.55 -5.82
C GLY A 222 13.01 0.92 -5.96
N LEU A 223 12.15 -0.03 -6.36
CA LEU A 223 10.71 0.16 -6.53
C LEU A 223 9.98 -0.06 -5.20
N THR A 224 9.10 0.87 -4.85
CA THR A 224 8.12 0.69 -3.79
C THR A 224 6.85 0.07 -4.36
N ILE A 225 6.38 -1.03 -3.78
CA ILE A 225 5.09 -1.63 -4.12
C ILE A 225 4.11 -1.30 -3.00
N ARG A 226 3.11 -0.47 -3.29
CA ARG A 226 2.05 -0.07 -2.35
C ARG A 226 0.77 -0.82 -2.69
N ILE A 227 0.30 -1.65 -1.78
CA ILE A 227 -0.96 -2.38 -1.91
C ILE A 227 -1.96 -1.84 -0.90
N THR A 228 -3.17 -1.52 -1.32
CA THR A 228 -4.27 -1.13 -0.42
C THR A 228 -5.52 -1.98 -0.62
N TRP A 229 -6.35 -2.07 0.42
CA TRP A 229 -7.66 -2.70 0.37
C TRP A 229 -8.57 -2.09 1.45
N ASN A 230 -9.87 -2.24 1.31
CA ASN A 230 -10.82 -1.90 2.38
C ASN A 230 -11.19 -3.17 3.12
N ASP A 231 -11.07 -3.19 4.44
CA ASP A 231 -11.51 -4.33 5.24
C ASP A 231 -13.04 -4.46 5.29
N ALA A 232 -13.54 -5.52 5.92
CA ALA A 232 -14.98 -5.77 6.04
C ALA A 232 -15.76 -4.64 6.77
N GLY A 233 -15.07 -3.82 7.57
CA GLY A 233 -15.63 -2.64 8.22
C GLY A 233 -15.55 -1.36 7.38
N GLY A 234 -14.99 -1.44 6.17
CA GLY A 234 -14.79 -0.31 5.26
C GLY A 234 -13.54 0.52 5.57
N ALA A 235 -12.73 0.13 6.55
CA ALA A 235 -11.50 0.85 6.86
C ALA A 235 -10.40 0.48 5.85
N GLN A 236 -9.71 1.48 5.31
CA GLN A 236 -8.58 1.25 4.42
C GLN A 236 -7.40 0.66 5.19
N ARG A 237 -6.81 -0.36 4.59
CA ARG A 237 -5.61 -1.05 5.03
C ARG A 237 -4.58 -0.99 3.92
N PHE A 238 -3.31 -1.20 4.28
CA PHE A 238 -2.21 -1.15 3.34
C PHE A 238 -1.13 -2.18 3.68
N LEU A 239 -0.35 -2.50 2.65
CA LEU A 239 0.90 -3.24 2.74
C LEU A 239 1.89 -2.52 1.83
N ILE A 240 3.09 -2.25 2.34
CA ILE A 240 4.15 -1.63 1.56
C ILE A 240 5.35 -2.56 1.54
N VAL A 241 5.78 -2.89 0.32
CA VAL A 241 6.86 -3.83 0.04
C VAL A 241 7.96 -3.09 -0.71
N GLY A 242 9.21 -3.36 -0.36
CA GLY A 242 10.39 -2.80 -1.02
C GLY A 242 11.61 -3.66 -0.72
N ASN A 243 12.50 -3.78 -1.71
CA ASN A 243 13.71 -4.60 -1.62
C ASN A 243 13.48 -6.02 -1.06
N GLY A 244 12.40 -6.69 -1.46
CA GLY A 244 12.08 -8.06 -1.06
C GLY A 244 11.46 -8.24 0.33
N GLU A 245 11.16 -7.15 1.04
CA GLU A 245 10.68 -7.17 2.42
C GLU A 245 9.48 -6.23 2.64
N VAL A 246 8.78 -6.41 3.77
CA VAL A 246 7.77 -5.45 4.24
C VAL A 246 8.47 -4.25 4.86
N LEU A 247 8.30 -3.06 4.28
CA LEU A 247 8.98 -1.85 4.77
C LEU A 247 8.40 -1.32 6.10
N PHE A 248 7.13 -1.59 6.36
CA PHE A 248 6.42 -1.10 7.55
C PHE A 248 5.58 -2.23 8.16
N PRO A 249 6.19 -3.11 8.96
CA PRO A 249 5.51 -4.26 9.52
C PRO A 249 4.65 -3.84 10.72
N ARG A 250 3.50 -3.20 10.51
CA ARG A 250 2.37 -3.11 11.47
C ARG A 250 1.04 -2.90 10.75
#